data_AF-A0A842V359-F1
#
_entry.id   AF-A0A842V359-F1
#
_cell.length_a   1.000
_cell.length_b   1.000
_cell.length_c   1.000
_cell.angle_alpha   90.00
_cell.angle_beta   90.00
_cell.angle_gamma   90.00
#
_symmetry.space_group_name_H-M   'P 1'
#
loop_
_entity.id
_entity.type
_entity.pdbx_description
1 polymer ?
#
loop_
_entity_poly.entity_id
_entity_poly.type
_entity_poly.pdbx_seq_one_letter_code
_entity_poly.pdbx_strand_id
1 'polypeptide(L)'
;YSEMLSPLALIVAALLTYVLAEVLQGSGVLAVTTLGLFFGSVYVTHKGEMQEFSSFFSYALEILVFVLIGLIIQIDLTLRFLALSLSLFLLLVLLRYLAVNIVFRSNYKIKEKLFMTLNAPKGIAVASVTFLLTTFQAEIPAIAKITDLTLVFILYSIILSSIVARFSKYFIHKEIIK
;
A
#
# COMPACT_ATOMS: atom_id res chain seq x y z
N TYR A 1 -27.90 -20.48 -2.42
CA TYR A 1 -26.71 -19.86 -1.82
C TYR A 1 -26.27 -20.76 -0.67
N SER A 2 -25.07 -21.33 -0.73
CA SER A 2 -24.48 -22.10 0.36
C SER A 2 -23.37 -21.25 0.99
N GLU A 3 -23.30 -21.19 2.32
CA GLU A 3 -22.29 -20.44 3.09
C GLU A 3 -20.85 -20.80 2.66
N MET A 4 -20.61 -22.04 2.21
CA MET A 4 -19.30 -22.47 1.71
C MET A 4 -18.94 -21.95 0.31
N LEU A 5 -19.93 -21.61 -0.51
CA LEU A 5 -19.70 -21.21 -1.92
C LEU A 5 -19.43 -19.71 -2.08
N SER A 6 -19.86 -18.88 -1.11
CA SER A 6 -19.71 -17.43 -1.18
C SER A 6 -18.25 -16.96 -1.16
N PRO A 7 -17.33 -17.52 -0.35
CA PRO A 7 -15.93 -17.08 -0.30
C PRO A 7 -15.16 -17.50 -1.56
N LEU A 8 -15.43 -18.72 -2.03
CA LEU A 8 -14.85 -19.25 -3.26
C LEU A 8 -15.28 -18.43 -4.48
N ALA A 9 -16.57 -18.09 -4.58
CA ALA A 9 -17.08 -17.26 -5.66
C ALA A 9 -16.41 -15.88 -5.70
N LEU A 10 -16.10 -15.28 -4.54
CA LEU A 10 -15.38 -14.01 -4.46
C LEU A 10 -13.98 -14.11 -5.07
N ILE A 11 -13.20 -15.14 -4.70
CA ILE A 11 -11.85 -15.34 -5.25
C ILE A 11 -11.91 -15.61 -6.75
N VAL A 12 -12.82 -16.49 -7.18
CA VAL A 12 -12.98 -16.84 -8.61
C VAL A 12 -13.37 -15.59 -9.42
N ALA A 13 -14.29 -14.76 -8.94
CA ALA A 13 -14.69 -13.53 -9.60
C ALA A 13 -13.53 -12.53 -9.71
N ALA A 14 -12.73 -12.38 -8.64
CA ALA A 14 -11.55 -11.52 -8.65
C ALA A 14 -10.50 -12.02 -9.67
N LEU A 15 -10.18 -13.32 -9.66
CA LEU A 15 -9.20 -13.91 -10.58
C LEU A 15 -9.68 -13.87 -12.03
N LEU A 16 -10.94 -14.21 -12.31
CA LEU A 16 -11.50 -14.11 -13.65
C LEU A 16 -11.45 -12.66 -14.17
N THR A 17 -11.82 -11.69 -13.34
CA THR A 17 -11.77 -10.28 -13.72
C THR A 17 -10.34 -9.82 -14.01
N TYR A 18 -9.39 -10.24 -13.19
CA TYR A 18 -7.96 -9.97 -13.43
C TYR A 18 -7.51 -10.54 -14.78
N VAL A 19 -7.73 -11.84 -15.01
CA VAL A 19 -7.27 -12.54 -16.22
C VAL A 19 -7.94 -11.99 -17.47
N LEU A 20 -9.25 -11.74 -17.43
CA LEU A 20 -9.98 -11.17 -18.58
C LEU A 20 -9.44 -9.79 -18.94
N ALA A 21 -9.16 -8.94 -17.96
CA ALA A 21 -8.58 -7.63 -18.22
C ALA A 21 -7.18 -7.73 -18.83
N GLU A 22 -6.30 -8.59 -18.30
CA GLU A 22 -4.94 -8.79 -18.84
C GLU A 22 -4.97 -9.36 -20.27
N VAL A 23 -5.87 -10.31 -20.58
CA VAL A 23 -6.05 -10.85 -21.94
C VAL A 23 -6.49 -9.76 -22.92
N LEU A 24 -7.28 -8.79 -22.46
CA LEU A 24 -7.68 -7.62 -23.23
C LEU A 24 -6.65 -6.48 -23.23
N GLN A 25 -5.43 -6.72 -22.72
CA GLN A 25 -4.35 -5.74 -22.59
C GLN A 25 -4.69 -4.55 -21.66
N GLY A 26 -5.65 -4.73 -20.75
CA GLY A 26 -5.97 -3.80 -19.66
C GLY A 26 -5.23 -4.16 -18.38
N SER A 27 -5.31 -3.29 -17.35
CA SER A 27 -4.73 -3.58 -16.04
C SER A 27 -5.66 -4.46 -15.21
N GLY A 28 -5.23 -5.69 -14.92
CA GLY A 28 -5.97 -6.62 -14.06
C GLY A 28 -6.21 -6.06 -12.66
N VAL A 29 -5.22 -5.38 -12.08
CA VAL A 29 -5.32 -4.75 -10.75
C VAL A 29 -6.43 -3.68 -10.73
N LEU A 30 -6.50 -2.82 -11.75
CA LEU A 30 -7.54 -1.79 -11.84
C LEU A 30 -8.93 -2.40 -12.06
N ALA A 31 -9.03 -3.45 -12.87
CA ALA A 31 -10.29 -4.15 -13.11
C ALA A 31 -10.85 -4.78 -11.82
N VAL A 32 -10.00 -5.50 -11.06
CA VAL A 32 -10.40 -6.09 -9.77
C VAL A 32 -10.72 -5.02 -8.74
N THR A 33 -9.97 -3.91 -8.72
CA THR A 33 -10.28 -2.76 -7.84
C THR A 33 -11.67 -2.20 -8.14
N THR A 34 -12.00 -2.06 -9.43
CA THR A 34 -13.32 -1.58 -9.88
C THR A 34 -14.43 -2.56 -9.50
N LEU A 35 -14.20 -3.88 -9.68
CA LEU A 35 -15.12 -4.92 -9.22
C LEU A 35 -15.35 -4.84 -7.71
N GLY A 36 -14.29 -4.69 -6.92
CA GLY A 36 -14.37 -4.56 -5.46
C GLY A 36 -15.17 -3.33 -5.03
N LEU A 37 -14.99 -2.19 -5.71
CA LEU A 37 -15.77 -0.97 -5.47
C LEU A 37 -17.26 -1.19 -5.80
N PHE A 38 -17.56 -1.85 -6.92
CA PHE A 38 -18.93 -2.20 -7.29
C PHE A 38 -19.55 -3.16 -6.27
N PHE A 39 -18.86 -4.23 -5.89
CA PHE A 39 -19.28 -5.18 -4.87
C PHE A 39 -19.52 -4.51 -3.50
N GLY A 40 -18.68 -3.52 -3.17
CA GLY A 40 -18.84 -2.66 -1.99
C GLY A 40 -20.12 -1.83 -2.00
N SER A 41 -20.71 -1.54 -3.17
CA SER A 41 -21.93 -0.74 -3.30
C SER A 41 -23.23 -1.56 -3.35
N VAL A 42 -23.17 -2.84 -3.72
CA VAL A 42 -24.35 -3.70 -3.89
C VAL A 42 -24.80 -4.31 -2.55
N TYR A 43 -26.11 -4.54 -2.40
CA TYR A 43 -26.69 -5.29 -1.28
C TYR A 43 -26.51 -6.79 -1.50
N VAL A 44 -25.90 -7.48 -0.53
CA VAL A 44 -25.65 -8.93 -0.58
C VAL A 44 -26.04 -9.52 0.77
N THR A 45 -26.81 -10.61 0.77
CA THR A 45 -27.43 -11.21 1.97
C THR A 45 -26.41 -11.64 3.04
N HIS A 46 -25.17 -11.97 2.66
CA HIS A 46 -24.07 -12.35 3.58
C HIS A 46 -22.80 -11.51 3.35
N LYS A 47 -22.97 -10.21 3.10
CA LYS A 47 -21.85 -9.30 2.78
C LYS A 47 -20.77 -9.26 3.87
N GLY A 48 -21.17 -9.32 5.13
CA GLY A 48 -20.24 -9.27 6.27
C GLY A 48 -19.25 -10.43 6.27
N GLU A 49 -19.73 -11.66 6.13
CA GLU A 49 -18.91 -12.87 6.08
C GLU A 49 -17.93 -12.85 4.89
N MET A 50 -18.40 -12.40 3.71
CA MET A 50 -17.55 -12.27 2.53
C MET A 50 -16.45 -11.21 2.72
N GLN A 51 -16.77 -10.09 3.39
CA GLN A 51 -15.80 -9.05 3.73
C GLN A 51 -14.79 -9.53 4.77
N GLU A 52 -15.23 -10.26 5.79
CA GLU A 52 -14.36 -10.84 6.81
C GLU A 52 -13.40 -11.86 6.19
N PHE A 53 -13.91 -12.78 5.38
CA PHE A 53 -13.09 -13.74 4.64
C PHE A 53 -12.07 -13.03 3.73
N SER A 54 -12.51 -12.05 2.94
CA SER A 54 -11.63 -11.29 2.05
C SER A 54 -10.55 -10.53 2.84
N SER A 55 -10.90 -9.97 4.00
CA SER A 55 -9.95 -9.27 4.88
C SER A 55 -8.93 -10.24 5.47
N PHE A 56 -9.38 -11.37 6.01
CA PHE A 56 -8.52 -12.43 6.53
C PHE A 56 -7.55 -12.95 5.45
N PHE A 57 -8.08 -13.23 4.25
CA PHE A 57 -7.28 -13.68 3.11
C PHE A 57 -6.26 -12.63 2.68
N SER A 58 -6.65 -11.34 2.64
CA SER A 58 -5.75 -10.24 2.32
C SER A 58 -4.62 -10.10 3.35
N TYR A 59 -4.93 -10.21 4.64
CA TYR A 59 -3.90 -10.18 5.69
C TYR A 59 -2.94 -11.37 5.60
N ALA A 60 -3.44 -12.56 5.30
CA ALA A 60 -2.59 -13.74 5.11
C ALA A 60 -1.60 -13.53 3.94
N LEU A 61 -2.09 -13.00 2.81
CA LEU A 61 -1.23 -12.66 1.66
C LEU A 61 -0.25 -11.51 1.98
N GLU A 62 -0.68 -10.50 2.73
CA GLU A 62 0.17 -9.39 3.15
C GLU A 62 1.34 -9.87 4.00
N ILE A 63 1.06 -10.68 5.03
CA ILE A 63 2.09 -11.27 5.89
C ILE A 63 3.04 -12.12 5.03
N LEU A 64 2.51 -12.95 4.14
CA LEU A 64 3.31 -13.79 3.26
C LEU A 64 4.25 -12.96 2.39
N VAL A 65 3.76 -11.91 1.72
CA VAL A 65 4.58 -11.04 0.86
C VAL A 65 5.68 -10.35 1.66
N PHE A 66 5.36 -9.80 2.84
CA PHE A 66 6.36 -9.15 3.69
C PHE A 66 7.43 -10.12 4.20
N VAL A 67 7.05 -11.33 4.58
CA VAL A 67 7.99 -12.38 5.01
C VAL A 67 8.91 -12.78 3.85
N LEU A 68 8.36 -12.99 2.65
CA LEU A 68 9.16 -13.35 1.47
C LEU A 68 10.16 -12.26 1.10
N ILE A 69 9.75 -10.99 1.11
CA ILE A 69 10.64 -9.87 0.79
C ILE A 69 11.75 -9.74 1.82
N GLY A 70 11.43 -9.88 3.11
CA GLY A 70 12.42 -9.87 4.18
C GLY A 70 13.42 -11.03 4.10
N LEU A 71 13.04 -12.15 3.47
CA LEU A 71 13.92 -13.29 3.25
C LEU A 71 14.82 -13.12 2.02
N ILE A 72 14.31 -12.47 0.96
CA ILE A 72 15.01 -12.33 -0.33
C ILE A 72 15.99 -11.16 -0.33
N ILE A 73 15.60 -10.01 0.25
CA ILE A 73 16.36 -8.78 0.12
C ILE A 73 17.33 -8.62 1.28
N GLN A 74 18.62 -8.55 0.95
CA GLN A 74 19.68 -8.25 1.91
C GLN A 74 20.00 -6.76 1.86
N ILE A 75 19.55 -6.02 2.86
CA ILE A 75 19.74 -4.57 2.92
C ILE A 75 21.22 -4.24 3.15
N ASP A 76 21.78 -3.36 2.32
CA ASP A 76 23.06 -2.71 2.62
C ASP A 76 22.92 -1.81 3.86
N LEU A 77 23.49 -2.24 4.99
CA LEU A 77 23.47 -1.49 6.25
C LEU A 77 24.65 -0.52 6.39
N THR A 78 25.40 -0.26 5.31
CA THR A 78 26.48 0.72 5.33
C THR A 78 25.95 2.09 5.70
N LEU A 79 26.66 2.80 6.61
CA LEU A 79 26.29 4.16 7.04
C LEU A 79 26.07 5.12 5.86
N ARG A 80 26.89 4.98 4.81
CA ARG A 80 26.75 5.76 3.56
C ARG A 80 25.42 5.51 2.87
N PHE A 81 24.98 4.25 2.79
CA PHE A 81 23.72 3.88 2.18
C PHE A 81 22.54 4.40 3.02
N LEU A 82 22.58 4.20 4.34
CA LEU A 82 21.54 4.67 5.26
C LEU A 82 21.40 6.21 5.25
N ALA A 83 22.52 6.95 5.22
CA ALA A 83 22.48 8.40 5.12
C ALA A 83 21.86 8.87 3.79
N LEU A 84 22.25 8.23 2.67
CA LEU A 84 21.71 8.53 1.35
C LEU A 84 20.22 8.19 1.26
N SER A 85 19.81 6.99 1.70
CA SER A 85 18.42 6.55 1.66
C SER A 85 17.53 7.44 2.53
N LEU A 86 17.99 7.82 3.72
CA LEU A 86 17.26 8.75 4.59
C LEU A 86 17.11 10.13 3.94
N SER A 87 18.18 10.66 3.31
CA SER A 87 18.11 11.95 2.60
C SER A 87 17.09 11.93 1.46
N LEU A 88 17.07 10.87 0.66
CA LEU A 88 16.10 10.69 -0.43
C LEU A 88 14.67 10.50 0.10
N PHE A 89 14.51 9.81 1.23
CA PHE A 89 13.20 9.66 1.87
C PHE A 89 12.67 11.01 2.38
N LEU A 90 13.50 11.81 3.04
CA LEU A 90 13.13 13.16 3.47
C LEU A 90 12.78 14.07 2.29
N LEU A 91 13.54 13.97 1.18
CA LEU A 91 13.22 14.67 -0.06
C LEU A 91 11.83 14.25 -0.58
N LEU A 92 11.52 12.95 -0.59
CA LEU A 92 10.20 12.44 -1.00
C LEU A 92 9.08 12.99 -0.11
N VAL A 93 9.28 13.03 1.20
CA VAL A 93 8.32 13.60 2.16
C VAL A 93 8.13 15.10 1.89
N LEU A 94 9.19 15.84 1.60
CA LEU A 94 9.11 17.26 1.27
C LEU A 94 8.37 17.51 -0.05
N LEU A 95 8.65 16.71 -1.09
CA LEU A 95 7.92 16.78 -2.35
C LEU A 95 6.42 16.50 -2.15
N ARG A 96 6.08 15.52 -1.31
CA ARG A 96 4.68 15.24 -0.94
C ARG A 96 4.06 16.43 -0.20
N TYR A 97 4.78 17.04 0.75
CA TYR A 97 4.29 18.22 1.46
C TYR A 97 3.94 19.36 0.50
N LEU A 98 4.80 19.61 -0.49
CA LEU A 98 4.55 20.62 -1.53
C LEU A 98 3.31 20.26 -2.36
N ALA A 99 3.19 19.01 -2.81
CA ALA A 99 2.03 18.54 -3.57
C ALA A 99 0.72 18.71 -2.78
N VAL A 100 0.70 18.30 -1.51
CA VAL A 100 -0.46 18.45 -0.61
C VAL A 100 -0.81 19.94 -0.43
N ASN A 101 0.18 20.80 -0.23
CA ASN A 101 -0.07 22.24 -0.10
C ASN A 101 -0.61 22.89 -1.38
N ILE A 102 -0.17 22.43 -2.56
CA ILE A 102 -0.64 22.94 -3.85
C ILE A 102 -2.08 22.50 -4.12
N VAL A 103 -2.40 21.23 -3.89
CA VAL A 103 -3.74 20.69 -4.14
C VAL A 103 -4.75 21.23 -3.12
N PHE A 104 -4.35 21.30 -1.86
CA PHE A 104 -5.25 21.64 -0.75
C PHE A 104 -4.99 23.04 -0.18
N ARG A 105 -4.79 24.06 -1.03
CA ARG A 105 -4.41 25.42 -0.59
C ARG A 105 -5.35 26.00 0.46
N SER A 106 -6.67 25.99 0.23
CA SER A 106 -7.67 26.70 1.06
C SER A 106 -8.45 25.83 2.04
N ASN A 107 -8.43 24.50 1.89
CA ASN A 107 -9.47 23.65 2.51
C ASN A 107 -9.07 23.05 3.87
N TYR A 108 -7.80 23.16 4.27
CA TYR A 108 -7.28 22.49 5.46
C TYR A 108 -6.27 23.34 6.22
N LYS A 109 -6.21 23.15 7.54
CA LYS A 109 -5.21 23.77 8.43
C LYS A 109 -3.83 23.17 8.16
N ILE A 110 -2.76 23.92 8.45
CA ILE A 110 -1.38 23.46 8.23
C ILE A 110 -1.07 22.14 8.95
N LYS A 111 -1.65 21.92 10.13
CA LYS A 111 -1.51 20.69 10.92
C LYS A 111 -2.15 19.48 10.22
N GLU A 112 -3.30 19.67 9.60
CA GLU A 112 -4.02 18.62 8.87
C GLU A 112 -3.24 18.25 7.60
N LYS A 113 -2.73 19.24 6.86
CA LYS A 113 -1.87 19.01 5.69
C LYS A 113 -0.58 18.27 6.06
N LEU A 114 0.01 18.61 7.21
CA LEU A 114 1.19 17.92 7.73
C LEU A 114 0.87 16.46 8.09
N PHE A 115 -0.29 16.20 8.70
CA PHE A 115 -0.75 14.84 8.95
C PHE A 115 -0.95 14.04 7.66
N MET A 116 -1.64 14.60 6.66
CA MET A 116 -1.83 13.96 5.35
C MET A 116 -0.50 13.65 4.64
N THR A 117 0.49 14.52 4.83
CA THR A 117 1.83 14.34 4.24
C THR A 117 2.58 13.18 4.90
N LEU A 118 2.59 13.15 6.23
CA LEU A 118 3.42 12.21 7.00
C LEU A 118 2.74 10.85 7.23
N ASN A 119 1.40 10.81 7.29
CA ASN A 119 0.61 9.58 7.43
C ASN A 119 0.29 9.00 6.04
N ALA A 120 1.33 8.48 5.39
CA ALA A 120 1.20 7.88 4.07
C ALA A 120 2.20 6.72 3.92
N PRO A 121 1.92 5.60 4.62
CA PRO A 121 2.77 4.42 4.60
C PRO A 121 2.72 3.76 3.22
N LYS A 122 3.85 3.21 2.78
CA LYS A 122 3.92 2.34 1.60
C LYS A 122 3.57 0.93 2.02
N GLY A 123 2.42 0.44 1.58
CA GLY A 123 1.90 -0.89 1.93
C GLY A 123 2.28 -1.99 0.93
N ILE A 124 1.47 -3.04 0.92
CA ILE A 124 1.65 -4.27 0.14
C ILE A 124 1.85 -4.02 -1.37
N ALA A 125 1.22 -3.00 -1.96
CA ALA A 125 1.37 -2.72 -3.39
C ALA A 125 2.82 -2.35 -3.78
N VAL A 126 3.55 -1.64 -2.92
CA VAL A 126 4.96 -1.33 -3.18
C VAL A 126 5.83 -2.56 -2.90
N ALA A 127 5.42 -3.36 -1.92
CA ALA A 127 6.08 -4.61 -1.56
C ALA A 127 6.03 -5.62 -2.73
N SER A 128 4.85 -5.84 -3.34
CA SER A 128 4.69 -6.76 -4.47
C SER A 128 5.49 -6.34 -5.71
N VAL A 129 5.52 -5.03 -6.02
CA VAL A 129 6.39 -4.50 -7.09
C VAL A 129 7.87 -4.70 -6.75
N THR A 130 8.25 -4.49 -5.50
CA THR A 130 9.64 -4.74 -5.05
C THR A 130 10.00 -6.21 -5.22
N PHE A 131 9.09 -7.13 -4.84
CA PHE A 131 9.27 -8.57 -5.04
C PHE A 131 9.45 -8.90 -6.53
N LEU A 132 8.63 -8.35 -7.42
CA LEU A 132 8.79 -8.51 -8.87
C LEU A 132 10.16 -8.01 -9.35
N LEU A 133 10.63 -6.86 -8.87
CA LEU A 133 11.94 -6.33 -9.24
C LEU A 133 13.09 -7.27 -8.84
N THR A 134 12.96 -8.02 -7.73
CA THR A 134 14.01 -8.98 -7.33
C THR A 134 14.28 -10.06 -8.38
N THR A 135 13.27 -10.45 -9.18
CA THR A 135 13.45 -11.48 -10.22
C THR A 135 14.32 -11.00 -11.38
N PHE A 136 14.44 -9.69 -11.59
CA PHE A 136 15.24 -9.09 -12.66
C PHE A 136 16.66 -8.69 -12.21
N GLN A 137 16.99 -8.85 -10.92
CA GLN A 137 18.30 -8.46 -10.39
C GLN A 137 19.47 -9.21 -11.05
N ALA A 138 19.25 -10.47 -11.45
CA ALA A 138 20.27 -11.29 -12.10
C ALA A 138 20.71 -10.70 -13.47
N GLU A 139 19.79 -10.03 -14.16
CA GLU A 139 20.05 -9.45 -15.49
C GLU A 139 20.54 -8.00 -15.39
N ILE A 140 20.04 -7.24 -14.41
CA ILE A 140 20.31 -5.81 -14.27
C ILE A 140 20.81 -5.52 -12.84
N PRO A 141 22.13 -5.44 -12.62
CA PRO A 141 22.73 -5.21 -11.29
C PRO A 141 22.25 -3.92 -10.61
N ALA A 142 21.85 -2.91 -11.38
CA ALA A 142 21.32 -1.65 -10.84
C ALA A 142 19.99 -1.82 -10.07
N ILE A 143 19.22 -2.88 -10.36
CA ILE A 143 17.95 -3.16 -9.69
C ILE A 143 18.15 -3.50 -8.22
N ALA A 144 19.26 -4.16 -7.85
CA ALA A 144 19.56 -4.50 -6.45
C ALA A 144 19.54 -3.25 -5.56
N LYS A 145 20.16 -2.16 -6.00
CA LYS A 145 20.15 -0.90 -5.25
C LYS A 145 18.76 -0.27 -5.16
N ILE A 146 17.94 -0.42 -6.19
CA ILE A 146 16.56 0.08 -6.19
C ILE A 146 15.72 -0.73 -5.20
N THR A 147 15.84 -2.06 -5.19
CA THR A 147 15.10 -2.93 -4.27
C THR A 147 15.48 -2.70 -2.81
N ASP A 148 16.76 -2.46 -2.53
CA ASP A 148 17.21 -2.12 -1.17
C ASP A 148 16.61 -0.79 -0.72
N LEU A 149 16.63 0.22 -1.61
CA LEU A 149 16.04 1.53 -1.35
C LEU A 149 14.52 1.44 -1.17
N THR A 150 13.81 0.67 -1.99
CA THR A 150 12.35 0.54 -1.86
C THR A 150 11.97 -0.16 -0.57
N LEU A 151 12.69 -1.21 -0.16
CA LEU A 151 12.46 -1.89 1.11
C LEU A 151 12.68 -0.95 2.30
N VAL A 152 13.80 -0.22 2.32
CA VAL A 152 14.07 0.76 3.38
C VAL A 152 13.03 1.89 3.40
N PHE A 153 12.54 2.32 2.23
CA PHE A 153 11.47 3.32 2.15
C PHE A 153 10.15 2.80 2.71
N ILE A 154 9.83 1.51 2.48
CA ILE A 154 8.66 0.88 3.10
C ILE A 154 8.80 0.95 4.62
N LEU A 155 9.94 0.51 5.17
CA LEU A 155 10.20 0.55 6.62
C LEU A 155 10.09 1.96 7.19
N TYR A 156 10.78 2.95 6.59
CA TYR A 156 10.72 4.35 7.04
C TYR A 156 9.29 4.90 6.99
N SER A 157 8.55 4.60 5.93
CA SER A 157 7.18 5.09 5.78
C SER A 157 6.21 4.47 6.79
N ILE A 158 6.37 3.18 7.12
CA ILE A 158 5.57 2.50 8.14
C ILE A 158 5.90 3.08 9.51
N ILE A 159 7.18 3.17 9.88
CA ILE A 159 7.62 3.72 11.17
C ILE A 159 7.12 5.17 11.34
N LEU A 160 7.34 6.03 10.34
CA LEU A 160 6.89 7.42 10.36
C LEU A 160 5.38 7.51 10.51
N SER A 161 4.63 6.73 9.71
CA SER A 161 3.17 6.72 9.76
C SER A 161 2.65 6.23 11.11
N SER A 162 3.20 5.16 11.66
CA SER A 162 2.83 4.62 12.98
C SER A 162 3.04 5.64 14.09
N ILE A 163 4.16 6.36 14.08
CA ILE A 163 4.44 7.45 15.03
C ILE A 163 3.40 8.56 14.88
N VAL A 164 3.17 9.03 13.65
CA VAL A 164 2.22 10.12 13.39
C VAL A 164 0.78 9.74 13.73
N ALA A 165 0.38 8.51 13.45
CA ALA A 165 -0.94 7.98 13.81
C ALA A 165 -1.13 7.95 15.34
N ARG A 166 -0.10 7.57 16.10
CA ARG A 166 -0.14 7.61 17.57
C ARG A 166 -0.33 9.04 18.11
N PHE A 167 0.26 10.03 17.45
CA PHE A 167 0.11 11.45 17.78
C PHE A 167 -1.02 12.15 17.01
N SER A 168 -1.93 11.41 16.36
CA SER A 168 -3.01 11.96 15.52
C SER A 168 -3.85 13.04 16.21
N LYS A 169 -4.09 12.90 17.52
CA LYS A 169 -4.84 13.89 18.34
C LYS A 169 -4.21 15.29 18.34
N TYR A 170 -2.89 15.40 18.11
CA TYR A 170 -2.20 16.69 18.02
C TYR A 170 -2.47 17.39 16.67
N PHE A 171 -2.71 16.61 15.61
CA PHE A 171 -2.88 17.11 14.26
C PHE A 171 -4.34 17.33 13.87
N ILE A 172 -5.23 16.44 14.30
CA ILE A 172 -6.66 16.45 13.97
C ILE A 172 -7.41 16.91 15.21
N HIS A 173 -7.93 18.14 15.18
CA HIS A 173 -8.97 18.51 16.13
C HIS A 173 -10.25 17.77 15.76
N LYS A 174 -10.84 17.05 16.73
CA LYS A 174 -12.22 16.57 16.60
C LYS A 174 -13.12 17.81 16.52
N GLU A 175 -13.40 18.29 15.31
CA GLU A 175 -14.65 19.01 15.10
C GLU A 175 -15.74 17.95 15.25
N ILE A 176 -16.31 17.89 16.46
CA ILE A 176 -17.52 17.14 16.73
C ILE A 176 -18.56 17.73 15.79
N ILE A 177 -18.88 16.98 14.73
CA ILE A 177 -20.03 17.25 13.89
C ILE A 177 -21.23 17.19 14.84
N LYS A 178 -21.78 18.37 15.15
CA LYS A 178 -23.04 18.53 15.89
C LYS A 178 -24.20 18.17 14.98
#